data_AF-A0A970HF24-F1
#
_entry.id   AF-A0A970HF24-F1
#
_cell.length_a   1.000
_cell.length_b   1.000
_cell.length_c   1.000
_cell.angle_alpha   90.00
_cell.angle_beta   90.00
_cell.angle_gamma   90.00
#
_symmetry.space_group_name_H-M   'P 1'
#
loop_
_entity.id
_entity.type
_entity.pdbx_description
1 polymer ?
#
loop_
_entity_poly.entity_id
_entity_poly.type
_entity_poly.pdbx_seq_one_letter_code
_entity_poly.pdbx_strand_id
1 'polypeptide(L)'
;MMDDPAGRENRLAGESSPYLLQHARNPVDWYPWGEEALARARALDRPIFLSIGYATCHWCHVMARESFSDPLLASFLNREFVPVKVDREERPDLDEIYMTATQVLSGQGGWPNSVFLTPRLEPFFAGTYFPPVDRREMPGFGTVLHALAEAWHDRREEVEEQAR
;
A
#
# COMPACT_ATOMS: atom_id res chain seq x y z
N MET A 1 -20.92 -25.76 9.26
CA MET A 1 -21.09 -24.45 8.61
C MET A 1 -19.69 -24.03 8.21
N MET A 2 -19.33 -24.23 6.95
CA MET A 2 -18.04 -23.75 6.44
C MET A 2 -18.23 -22.25 6.18
N ASP A 3 -17.51 -21.41 6.92
CA ASP A 3 -17.31 -20.01 6.55
C ASP A 3 -16.62 -19.98 5.19
N ASP A 4 -17.29 -19.39 4.21
CA ASP A 4 -16.73 -19.10 2.90
C ASP A 4 -15.80 -17.87 3.03
N PRO A 5 -14.47 -18.00 2.83
CA PRO A 5 -13.57 -16.86 2.93
C PRO A 5 -13.80 -15.80 1.83
N ALA A 6 -14.65 -16.08 0.84
CA ALA A 6 -14.97 -15.18 -0.26
C ALA A 6 -15.95 -14.03 0.11
N GLY A 7 -16.41 -13.96 1.37
CA GLY A 7 -17.52 -13.08 1.77
C GLY A 7 -17.17 -11.85 2.61
N ARG A 8 -15.90 -11.60 2.96
CA ARG A 8 -15.55 -10.46 3.82
C ARG A 8 -15.15 -9.24 3.00
N GLU A 9 -16.00 -8.23 3.01
CA GLU A 9 -15.68 -6.90 2.49
C GLU A 9 -14.82 -6.11 3.51
N ASN A 10 -13.80 -5.43 3.02
CA ASN A 10 -13.01 -4.48 3.79
C ASN A 10 -13.68 -3.08 3.80
N ARG A 11 -13.02 -2.09 4.39
CA ARG A 11 -13.62 -0.76 4.61
C ARG A 11 -13.92 -0.01 3.32
N LEU A 12 -13.28 -0.36 2.21
CA LEU A 12 -13.56 0.26 0.92
C LEU A 12 -14.97 -0.01 0.39
N ALA A 13 -15.70 -0.98 0.95
CA ALA A 13 -17.11 -1.21 0.61
C ALA A 13 -18.04 -0.02 0.97
N GLY A 14 -17.58 0.88 1.84
CA GLY A 14 -18.31 2.11 2.19
C GLY A 14 -18.00 3.31 1.30
N GLU A 15 -17.05 3.20 0.36
CA GLU A 15 -16.60 4.32 -0.47
C GLU A 15 -17.50 4.57 -1.68
N SER A 16 -17.49 5.81 -2.20
CA SER A 16 -18.20 6.17 -3.43
C SER A 16 -17.40 5.91 -4.70
N SER A 17 -16.07 5.93 -4.61
CA SER A 17 -15.19 5.74 -5.76
C SER A 17 -15.40 4.35 -6.39
N PRO A 18 -15.74 4.27 -7.69
CA PRO A 18 -15.78 3.00 -8.41
C PRO A 18 -14.42 2.28 -8.44
N TYR A 19 -13.31 3.03 -8.35
CA TYR A 19 -11.98 2.45 -8.27
C TYR A 19 -11.74 1.78 -6.91
N LEU A 20 -12.07 2.45 -5.80
CA LEU A 20 -11.90 1.88 -4.46
C LEU A 20 -12.81 0.67 -4.24
N LEU A 21 -14.06 0.74 -4.71
CA LEU A 21 -15.02 -0.35 -4.60
C LEU A 21 -14.55 -1.64 -5.29
N GLN A 22 -13.74 -1.56 -6.36
CA GLN A 22 -13.16 -2.75 -7.01
C GLN A 22 -12.19 -3.51 -6.09
N HIS A 23 -11.63 -2.84 -5.07
CA HIS A 23 -10.71 -3.43 -4.10
C HIS A 23 -11.39 -3.86 -2.79
N ALA A 24 -12.70 -3.63 -2.64
CA ALA A 24 -13.45 -3.90 -1.41
C ALA A 24 -13.45 -5.38 -0.98
N ARG A 25 -13.21 -6.31 -1.92
CA ARG A 25 -13.15 -7.75 -1.68
C ARG A 25 -11.75 -8.34 -1.76
N ASN A 26 -10.71 -7.50 -1.87
CA ASN A 26 -9.35 -8.01 -1.77
C ASN A 26 -9.10 -8.53 -0.34
N PRO A 27 -8.30 -9.61 -0.19
CA PRO A 27 -7.91 -10.12 1.13
C PRO A 27 -7.05 -9.12 1.93
N VAL A 28 -6.48 -8.11 1.27
CA VAL A 28 -5.86 -6.96 1.94
C VAL A 28 -6.93 -6.17 2.68
N ASP A 29 -6.73 -5.89 3.97
CA ASP A 29 -7.64 -5.14 4.83
C ASP A 29 -7.51 -3.63 4.57
N TRP A 30 -7.84 -3.23 3.34
CA TRP A 30 -7.69 -1.86 2.87
C TRP A 30 -8.48 -0.87 3.72
N TYR A 31 -7.81 0.23 4.04
CA TYR A 31 -8.42 1.44 4.55
C TYR A 31 -8.51 2.50 3.44
N PRO A 32 -9.59 3.29 3.39
CA PRO A 32 -9.53 4.57 2.68
C PRO A 32 -8.59 5.53 3.42
N TRP A 33 -8.09 6.54 2.72
CA TRP A 33 -7.32 7.59 3.38
C TRP A 33 -8.22 8.42 4.30
N GLY A 34 -7.90 8.42 5.60
CA GLY A 34 -8.64 9.20 6.59
C GLY A 34 -8.20 8.88 8.01
N GLU A 35 -8.78 9.60 8.97
CA GLU A 35 -8.34 9.56 10.38
C GLU A 35 -8.35 8.15 10.98
N GLU A 36 -9.25 7.25 10.54
CA GLU A 36 -9.25 5.86 11.00
C GLU A 36 -7.93 5.13 10.67
N ALA A 37 -7.46 5.24 9.42
CA ALA A 37 -6.22 4.61 8.98
C ALA A 37 -5.00 5.20 9.68
N LEU A 38 -4.97 6.53 9.79
CA LEU A 38 -3.86 7.26 10.40
C LEU A 38 -3.77 6.99 11.90
N ALA A 39 -4.91 7.00 12.60
CA ALA A 39 -4.98 6.65 14.02
C ALA A 39 -4.60 5.19 14.24
N ARG A 40 -5.01 4.27 13.35
CA ARG A 40 -4.62 2.86 13.43
C ARG A 40 -3.12 2.67 13.31
N ALA A 41 -2.47 3.34 12.35
CA ALA A 41 -1.02 3.28 12.16
C ALA A 41 -0.27 3.77 13.40
N ARG A 42 -0.71 4.89 13.99
CA ARG A 42 -0.15 5.43 15.24
C ARG A 42 -0.37 4.51 16.44
N ALA A 43 -1.58 3.99 16.60
CA ALA A 43 -1.94 3.14 17.73
C ALA A 43 -1.20 1.79 17.72
N LEU A 44 -0.90 1.27 16.53
CA LEU A 44 -0.16 0.03 16.38
C LEU A 44 1.35 0.23 16.23
N ASP A 45 1.83 1.47 16.11
CA ASP A 45 3.21 1.83 15.70
C ASP A 45 3.67 1.03 14.45
N ARG A 46 2.82 1.03 13.42
CA ARG A 46 3.06 0.29 12.18
C ARG A 46 3.14 1.22 10.98
N PRO A 47 4.04 0.97 10.01
CA PRO A 47 4.12 1.78 8.82
C PRO A 47 2.83 1.67 7.99
N ILE A 48 2.58 2.69 7.19
CA ILE A 48 1.49 2.71 6.22
C ILE A 48 2.04 2.24 4.87
N PHE A 49 1.34 1.31 4.23
CA PHE A 49 1.52 1.05 2.80
C PHE A 49 0.45 1.82 2.04
N LEU A 50 0.82 2.92 1.41
CA LEU A 50 -0.06 3.78 0.63
C LEU A 50 0.00 3.36 -0.85
N SER A 51 -1.14 2.94 -1.40
CA SER A 51 -1.29 2.57 -2.81
C SER A 51 -2.27 3.50 -3.52
N ILE A 52 -1.73 4.45 -4.29
CA ILE A 52 -2.50 5.42 -5.07
C ILE A 52 -2.66 4.92 -6.51
N GLY A 53 -3.88 4.98 -7.04
CA GLY A 53 -4.19 4.61 -8.42
C GLY A 53 -5.48 5.26 -8.91
N TYR A 54 -5.97 4.80 -10.06
CA TYR A 54 -7.21 5.26 -10.71
C TYR A 54 -7.80 4.16 -11.57
N ALA A 55 -9.08 4.32 -11.95
CA ALA A 55 -9.87 3.29 -12.62
C ALA A 55 -9.29 2.80 -13.96
N THR A 56 -8.61 3.64 -14.74
CA THR A 56 -8.07 3.27 -16.07
C THR A 56 -6.57 2.93 -16.05
N CYS A 57 -5.95 2.84 -14.87
CA CYS A 57 -4.55 2.49 -14.71
C CYS A 57 -4.30 1.00 -14.98
N HIS A 58 -3.64 0.66 -16.09
CA HIS A 58 -3.33 -0.73 -16.44
C HIS A 58 -2.53 -1.46 -15.35
N TRP A 59 -1.42 -0.88 -14.90
CA TRP A 59 -0.53 -1.52 -13.92
C TRP A 59 -1.15 -1.62 -12.52
N CYS A 60 -2.10 -0.75 -12.18
CA CYS A 60 -2.85 -0.85 -10.92
C CYS A 60 -3.71 -2.11 -10.91
N HIS A 61 -4.38 -2.42 -12.03
CA HIS A 61 -5.15 -3.66 -12.19
C HIS A 61 -4.27 -4.90 -12.18
N VAL A 62 -3.11 -4.84 -12.85
CA VAL A 62 -2.14 -5.94 -12.86
C VAL A 62 -1.66 -6.24 -11.45
N MET A 63 -1.18 -5.23 -10.71
CA MET A 63 -0.69 -5.42 -9.34
C MET A 63 -1.79 -5.89 -8.38
N ALA A 64 -3.02 -5.42 -8.56
CA ALA A 64 -4.15 -5.87 -7.74
C ALA A 64 -4.50 -7.34 -7.94
N ARG A 65 -4.51 -7.78 -9.20
CA ARG A 65 -4.77 -9.18 -9.55
C ARG A 65 -3.63 -10.10 -9.09
N GLU A 66 -2.39 -9.67 -9.28
CA GLU A 66 -1.21 -10.52 -9.05
C GLU A 66 -0.75 -10.55 -7.59
N SER A 67 -0.85 -9.41 -6.89
CA SER A 67 -0.27 -9.25 -5.56
C SER A 67 -1.34 -9.05 -4.49
N PHE A 68 -2.30 -8.12 -4.69
CA PHE A 68 -3.30 -7.82 -3.65
C PHE A 68 -4.38 -8.88 -3.49
N SER A 69 -4.49 -9.81 -4.44
CA SER A 69 -5.43 -10.93 -4.40
C SER A 69 -4.84 -12.21 -3.82
N ASP A 70 -3.52 -12.26 -3.59
CA ASP A 70 -2.84 -13.39 -2.97
C ASP A 70 -3.07 -13.39 -1.44
N PRO A 71 -3.71 -14.42 -0.86
CA PRO A 71 -4.01 -14.46 0.57
C PRO A 71 -2.78 -14.46 1.48
N LEU A 72 -1.65 -15.03 1.05
CA LEU A 72 -0.41 -15.09 1.83
C LEU A 72 0.25 -13.71 1.88
N LEU A 73 0.38 -13.04 0.73
CA LEU A 73 0.90 -11.67 0.67
C LEU A 73 -0.01 -10.70 1.42
N ALA A 74 -1.33 -10.82 1.24
CA ALA A 74 -2.30 -10.00 1.94
C ALA A 74 -2.24 -10.21 3.46
N SER A 75 -2.15 -11.47 3.92
CA SER A 75 -2.00 -11.74 5.35
C SER A 75 -0.71 -11.16 5.93
N PHE A 76 0.39 -11.16 5.17
CA PHE A 76 1.63 -10.54 5.60
C PHE A 76 1.48 -9.02 5.67
N LEU A 77 0.98 -8.40 4.59
CA LEU A 77 0.73 -6.96 4.51
C LEU A 77 -0.16 -6.47 5.65
N ASN A 78 -1.28 -7.17 5.91
CA ASN A 78 -2.22 -6.86 6.99
C ASN A 78 -1.64 -7.03 8.39
N ARG A 79 -0.55 -7.79 8.56
CA ARG A 79 0.11 -8.01 9.85
C ARG A 79 1.23 -7.01 10.12
N GLU A 80 1.94 -6.57 9.08
CA GLU A 80 3.09 -5.67 9.24
C GLU A 80 2.75 -4.19 8.96
N PHE A 81 1.81 -3.90 8.05
CA PHE A 81 1.49 -2.53 7.60
C PHE A 81 0.02 -2.15 7.80
N VAL A 82 -0.29 -0.86 7.84
CA VAL A 82 -1.66 -0.37 7.62
C VAL A 82 -1.82 -0.09 6.12
N PRO A 83 -2.50 -0.97 5.35
CA PRO A 83 -2.65 -0.78 3.92
C PRO A 83 -3.74 0.27 3.63
N VAL A 84 -3.38 1.33 2.92
CA VAL A 84 -4.25 2.43 2.56
C VAL A 84 -4.37 2.54 1.05
N LYS A 85 -5.60 2.57 0.53
CA LYS A 85 -5.90 2.72 -0.89
C LYS A 85 -6.42 4.13 -1.14
N VAL A 86 -5.91 4.79 -2.19
CA VAL A 86 -6.35 6.13 -2.59
C VAL A 86 -6.68 6.14 -4.07
N ASP A 87 -7.83 6.75 -4.39
CA ASP A 87 -8.17 7.16 -5.75
C ASP A 87 -7.64 8.56 -6.00
N ARG A 88 -6.72 8.70 -6.96
CA ARG A 88 -6.18 10.02 -7.33
C ARG A 88 -7.24 10.94 -7.96
N GLU A 89 -8.31 10.38 -8.55
CA GLU A 89 -9.35 11.20 -9.18
C GLU A 89 -10.19 11.92 -8.11
N GLU A 90 -10.34 11.31 -6.93
CA GLU A 90 -10.98 11.93 -5.76
C GLU A 90 -9.99 12.72 -4.90
N ARG A 91 -8.71 12.31 -4.84
CA ARG A 91 -7.65 12.91 -4.01
C ARG A 91 -6.39 13.25 -4.81
N PRO A 92 -6.47 14.19 -5.77
CA PRO A 92 -5.31 14.62 -6.56
C PRO A 92 -4.24 15.31 -5.70
N ASP A 93 -4.64 15.89 -4.57
CA ASP A 93 -3.75 16.50 -3.58
C ASP A 93 -2.76 15.48 -2.98
N LEU A 94 -3.25 14.30 -2.61
CA LEU A 94 -2.40 13.22 -2.09
C LEU A 94 -1.53 12.62 -3.19
N ASP A 95 -2.10 12.47 -4.38
CA ASP A 95 -1.37 11.95 -5.55
C ASP A 95 -0.14 12.81 -5.86
N GLU A 96 -0.30 14.13 -5.91
CA GLU A 96 0.80 15.05 -6.19
C GLU A 96 1.92 14.97 -5.14
N ILE A 97 1.55 15.08 -3.85
CA ILE A 97 2.51 15.04 -2.73
C ILE A 97 3.33 13.75 -2.75
N TYR A 98 2.66 12.61 -2.86
CA TYR A 98 3.33 11.31 -2.79
C TYR A 98 3.95 10.87 -4.12
N MET A 99 3.55 11.45 -5.25
CA MET A 99 4.26 11.29 -6.51
C MET A 99 5.61 12.01 -6.46
N THR A 100 5.67 13.22 -5.90
CA THR A 100 6.94 13.92 -5.67
C THR A 100 7.86 13.12 -4.76
N ALA A 101 7.35 12.59 -3.65
CA ALA A 101 8.13 11.71 -2.78
C ALA A 101 8.69 10.49 -3.52
N THR A 102 7.89 9.87 -4.39
CA THR A 102 8.31 8.71 -5.18
C THR A 102 9.41 9.04 -6.19
N GLN A 103 9.30 10.19 -6.85
CA GLN A 103 10.33 10.68 -7.77
C GLN A 103 11.65 10.94 -7.04
N VAL A 104 11.60 11.51 -5.83
CA VAL A 104 12.79 11.77 -5.00
C VAL A 104 13.43 10.47 -4.52
N LEU A 105 12.64 9.52 -4.00
CA LEU A 105 13.14 8.30 -3.37
C LEU A 105 13.57 7.23 -4.38
N SER A 106 12.85 7.10 -5.51
CA SER A 106 13.05 6.02 -6.48
C SER A 106 13.68 6.48 -7.81
N GLY A 107 13.83 7.79 -8.01
CA GLY A 107 14.32 8.38 -9.27
C GLY A 107 13.33 8.31 -10.44
N GLN A 108 12.12 7.80 -10.22
CA GLN A 108 11.08 7.62 -11.24
C GLN A 108 9.69 7.87 -10.64
N GLY A 109 8.66 7.96 -11.49
CA GLY A 109 7.28 8.16 -11.06
C GLY A 109 6.30 7.44 -11.96
N GLY A 110 5.10 7.16 -11.43
CA GLY A 110 4.05 6.48 -12.16
C GLY A 110 3.03 5.80 -11.25
N TRP A 111 2.04 5.15 -11.86
CA TRP A 111 0.99 4.43 -11.16
C TRP A 111 1.06 2.91 -11.45
N PRO A 112 0.77 2.03 -10.48
CA PRO A 112 0.37 2.35 -9.10
C PRO A 112 1.49 3.05 -8.36
N ASN A 113 1.16 4.08 -7.59
CA ASN A 113 2.13 4.77 -6.77
C ASN A 113 2.15 4.09 -5.39
N SER A 114 3.25 3.40 -5.10
CA SER A 114 3.40 2.50 -3.96
C SER A 114 4.38 3.12 -2.96
N VAL A 115 3.87 3.74 -1.92
CA VAL A 115 4.66 4.54 -0.96
C VAL A 115 4.55 3.95 0.44
N PHE A 116 5.67 3.84 1.13
CA PHE A 116 5.74 3.37 2.51
C PHE A 116 6.04 4.55 3.42
N LEU A 117 5.13 4.78 4.37
CA LEU A 117 5.18 5.93 5.28
C LEU A 117 5.36 5.46 6.71
N THR A 118 6.07 6.25 7.51
CA THR A 118 6.03 6.12 8.97
C THR A 118 4.61 6.42 9.48
N PRO A 119 4.26 6.07 10.74
CA PRO A 119 3.01 6.51 11.38
C PRO A 119 2.84 8.04 11.46
N ARG A 120 3.93 8.79 11.24
CA ARG A 120 3.94 10.26 11.14
C ARG A 120 3.74 10.78 9.70
N LEU A 121 3.48 9.89 8.75
CA LEU A 121 3.22 10.17 7.33
C LEU A 121 4.45 10.60 6.53
N GLU A 122 5.64 10.32 7.06
CA GLU A 122 6.92 10.62 6.43
C GLU A 122 7.29 9.45 5.50
N PRO A 123 7.51 9.69 4.19
CA PRO A 123 7.85 8.63 3.25
C PRO A 123 9.31 8.19 3.43
N PHE A 124 9.53 6.89 3.61
CA PHE A 124 10.88 6.32 3.74
C PHE A 124 11.26 5.37 2.60
N PHE A 125 10.26 4.85 1.87
CA PHE A 125 10.49 4.04 0.68
C PHE A 125 9.35 4.24 -0.32
N ALA A 126 9.66 4.16 -1.61
CA ALA A 126 8.66 4.30 -2.65
C ALA A 126 9.05 3.55 -3.93
N GLY A 127 8.05 3.21 -4.72
CA GLY A 127 8.20 2.69 -6.07
C GLY A 127 6.88 2.73 -6.82
N THR A 128 6.87 2.19 -8.03
CA THR A 128 5.66 2.13 -8.85
C THR A 128 5.00 0.75 -8.77
N TYR A 129 5.13 -0.03 -9.84
CA TYR A 129 4.70 -1.42 -9.89
C TYR A 129 5.76 -2.33 -9.27
N PHE A 130 5.33 -3.25 -8.40
CA PHE A 130 6.13 -4.38 -7.94
C PHE A 130 5.51 -5.70 -8.43
N PRO A 131 6.28 -6.59 -9.09
CA PRO A 131 5.78 -7.89 -9.54
C PRO A 131 5.45 -8.80 -8.36
N PRO A 132 4.62 -9.85 -8.53
CA PRO A 132 4.28 -10.76 -7.42
C PRO A 132 5.47 -11.57 -6.92
N VAL A 133 6.47 -11.81 -7.80
CA VAL A 133 7.70 -12.56 -7.52
C VAL A 133 8.90 -11.81 -8.08
N ASP A 134 10.08 -12.09 -7.52
CA ASP A 134 11.34 -11.49 -7.97
C ASP A 134 11.58 -11.73 -9.46
N ARG A 135 12.03 -10.66 -10.14
CA ARG A 135 12.56 -10.69 -11.50
C ARG A 135 14.03 -10.27 -11.45
N ARG A 136 14.79 -10.59 -12.50
CA ARG A 136 16.25 -10.38 -12.55
C ARG A 136 16.72 -8.99 -12.07
N GLU A 137 15.95 -7.95 -12.31
CA GLU A 137 16.33 -6.56 -11.99
C GLU A 137 15.31 -5.87 -11.07
N MET A 138 14.28 -6.58 -10.59
CA MET A 138 13.20 -5.97 -9.84
C MET A 138 12.70 -6.92 -8.75
N PRO A 139 12.83 -6.54 -7.46
CA PRO A 139 12.31 -7.36 -6.37
C PRO A 139 10.78 -7.46 -6.46
N GLY A 140 10.27 -8.62 -6.09
CA GLY A 140 8.85 -8.86 -5.96
C GLY A 140 8.27 -8.12 -4.76
N PHE A 141 6.96 -7.92 -4.78
CA PHE A 141 6.24 -7.20 -3.74
C PHE A 141 6.44 -7.86 -2.37
N GLY A 142 6.40 -9.20 -2.29
CA GLY A 142 6.68 -9.92 -1.05
C GLY A 142 8.09 -9.64 -0.49
N THR A 143 9.10 -9.66 -1.35
CA THR A 143 10.50 -9.35 -0.98
C THR A 143 10.63 -7.93 -0.45
N VAL A 144 9.99 -6.95 -1.11
CA VAL A 144 9.95 -5.57 -0.64
C VAL A 144 9.25 -5.46 0.72
N LEU A 145 8.07 -6.08 0.88
CA LEU A 145 7.34 -6.06 2.16
C LEU A 145 8.16 -6.65 3.30
N HIS A 146 8.82 -7.79 3.08
CA HIS A 146 9.67 -8.42 4.09
C HIS A 146 10.85 -7.51 4.49
N ALA A 147 11.57 -6.97 3.51
CA ALA A 147 12.73 -6.12 3.79
C ALA A 147 12.35 -4.85 4.57
N LEU A 148 11.23 -4.21 4.22
CA LEU A 148 10.78 -3.00 4.90
C LEU A 148 10.20 -3.27 6.29
N ALA A 149 9.52 -4.40 6.48
CA ALA A 149 9.05 -4.82 7.80
C ALA A 149 10.24 -5.14 8.73
N GLU A 150 11.24 -5.87 8.24
CA GLU A 150 12.48 -6.14 8.99
C GLU A 150 13.21 -4.84 9.33
N ALA A 151 13.38 -3.94 8.37
CA ALA A 151 14.00 -2.64 8.63
C ALA A 151 13.23 -1.82 9.68
N TRP A 152 11.89 -1.87 9.67
CA TRP A 152 11.08 -1.20 10.67
C TRP A 152 11.27 -1.74 12.09
N HIS A 153 11.36 -3.07 12.23
CA HIS A 153 11.50 -3.72 13.54
C HIS A 153 12.93 -3.65 14.07
N ASP A 154 13.92 -3.88 13.21
CA ASP A 154 15.31 -4.10 13.64
C ASP A 154 16.18 -2.85 13.48
N ARG A 155 15.80 -1.93 12.59
CA ARG A 155 16.60 -0.75 12.20
C ARG A 155 15.75 0.53 12.14
N ARG A 156 14.84 0.67 13.11
CA ARG A 156 13.87 1.77 13.19
C ARG A 156 14.51 3.16 13.07
N GLU A 157 15.64 3.38 13.73
CA GLU A 157 16.33 4.68 13.70
C GLU A 157 16.80 5.06 12.30
N GLU A 158 17.35 4.09 11.53
CA GLU A 158 17.75 4.30 10.14
C GLU A 158 16.55 4.66 9.26
N VAL A 159 15.42 3.96 9.45
CA VAL A 159 14.18 4.24 8.72
C VAL A 159 13.66 5.65 9.02
N GLU A 160 13.68 6.06 10.29
CA GLU A 160 13.23 7.41 10.67
C GLU A 160 14.18 8.51 10.21
N GLU A 161 15.49 8.25 10.12
CA GLU A 161 16.46 9.19 9.57
C GLU A 161 16.25 9.37 8.06
N GLN A 162 16.01 8.28 7.33
CA GLN A 162 15.72 8.31 5.90
C GLN A 162 14.39 9.02 5.57
N ALA A 163 13.45 9.06 6.51
CA ALA A 163 12.14 9.69 6.33
C ALA A 163 12.15 11.22 6.52
N ARG A 164 13.24 11.81 7.06
CA ARG A 164 13.38 13.25 7.34
C ARG A 164 13.92 14.03 6.15
#